data_AF-A0A924D6L7-F1
#
_entry.id   AF-A0A924D6L7-F1
#
_cell.length_a   1.000
_cell.length_b   1.000
_cell.length_c   1.000
_cell.angle_alpha   90.00
_cell.angle_beta   90.00
_cell.angle_gamma   90.00
#
_symmetry.space_group_name_H-M   'P 1'
#
loop_
_entity.id
_entity.type
_entity.pdbx_description
1 polymer ?
#
loop_
_entity_poly.entity_id
_entity_poly.type
_entity_poly.pdbx_seq_one_letter_code
_entity_poly.pdbx_strand_id
1 'polypeptide(L)'
;MIIATNSFFRTPPANLHPEQIVAFNAIRYSVDICELIFERLEKNLFDFAFNPSNENYTGLIFSDVWSIINNATILKNVIKRQFNIPDTDPLLIKLKEIEGLRHSNQHLDERINQITSLDNLLPIYGTISWLTKQDGNSEEGILSVICSGTVYRDLNTKPENPAGKINNKKINDIKFTGINRIDKTNFNETSVYINEIIDCIKEIIKNFENQIDEQFQIIDTFERHIPDLIIQFKVREVVNWKTSAI
;
A
#
# COMPACT_ATOMS: atom_id res chain seq x y z
N MET A 1 9.17 11.17 3.54
CA MET A 1 8.16 11.86 2.74
C MET A 1 8.45 11.64 1.27
N ILE A 2 7.58 10.88 0.60
CA ILE A 2 7.70 10.61 -0.84
C ILE A 2 7.43 11.89 -1.64
N ILE A 3 6.39 12.64 -1.28
CA ILE A 3 6.10 13.96 -1.84
C ILE A 3 6.66 15.02 -0.89
N ALA A 4 7.51 15.92 -1.43
CA ALA A 4 8.10 17.00 -0.65
C ALA A 4 7.03 17.95 -0.08
N THR A 5 7.30 18.58 1.07
CA THR A 5 6.35 19.48 1.74
C THR A 5 6.01 20.72 0.91
N ASN A 6 6.95 21.20 0.09
CA ASN A 6 6.81 22.35 -0.80
C ASN A 6 6.37 21.99 -2.23
N SER A 7 6.08 20.70 -2.49
CA SER A 7 5.68 20.19 -3.80
C SER A 7 4.40 20.82 -4.33
N PHE A 8 4.31 21.02 -5.64
CA PHE A 8 3.07 21.44 -6.30
C PHE A 8 1.94 20.41 -6.15
N PHE A 9 2.24 19.14 -5.88
CA PHE A 9 1.21 18.16 -5.50
C PHE A 9 0.53 18.49 -4.17
N ARG A 10 1.24 19.15 -3.25
CA ARG A 10 0.68 19.62 -1.96
C ARG A 10 -0.10 20.91 -2.13
N THR A 11 0.42 21.82 -2.96
CA THR A 11 -0.07 23.18 -3.12
C THR A 11 -0.11 23.54 -4.60
N PRO A 12 -1.11 23.03 -5.35
CA PRO A 12 -1.19 23.28 -6.78
C PRO A 12 -1.38 24.77 -7.08
N PRO A 13 -0.89 25.28 -8.21
CA PRO A 13 -1.10 26.65 -8.64
C PRO A 13 -2.59 27.02 -8.72
N ALA A 14 -2.95 28.24 -8.30
CA ALA A 14 -4.33 28.72 -8.21
C ALA A 14 -5.06 28.83 -9.57
N ASN A 15 -4.29 28.83 -10.67
CA ASN A 15 -4.78 28.95 -12.03
C ASN A 15 -5.02 27.59 -12.72
N LEU A 16 -4.80 26.46 -12.03
CA LEU A 16 -5.13 25.15 -12.58
C LEU A 16 -6.63 24.95 -12.73
N HIS A 17 -7.04 24.19 -13.74
CA HIS A 17 -8.44 23.80 -13.90
C HIS A 17 -8.88 22.92 -12.72
N PRO A 18 -10.12 23.02 -12.22
CA PRO A 18 -10.59 22.22 -11.08
C PRO A 18 -10.36 20.71 -11.21
N GLU A 19 -10.50 20.16 -12.42
CA GLU A 19 -10.23 18.75 -12.69
C GLU A 19 -8.75 18.36 -12.48
N GLN A 20 -7.82 19.26 -12.80
CA GLN A 20 -6.38 19.05 -12.58
C GLN A 20 -6.06 19.09 -11.08
N ILE A 21 -6.71 19.97 -10.32
CA ILE A 21 -6.58 20.02 -8.86
C ILE A 21 -7.02 18.69 -8.24
N VAL A 22 -8.15 18.14 -8.71
CA VAL A 22 -8.63 16.82 -8.26
C VAL A 22 -7.62 15.72 -8.59
N ALA A 23 -7.02 15.73 -9.77
CA ALA A 23 -5.97 14.78 -10.14
C ALA A 23 -4.74 14.88 -9.23
N PHE A 24 -4.28 16.10 -8.94
CA PHE A 24 -3.16 16.36 -8.01
C PHE A 24 -3.46 15.86 -6.61
N ASN A 25 -4.67 16.14 -6.10
CA ASN A 25 -5.12 15.64 -4.81
C ASN A 25 -5.19 14.11 -4.76
N ALA A 26 -5.69 13.47 -5.82
CA ALA A 26 -5.75 12.02 -5.90
C ALA A 26 -4.36 11.37 -5.90
N ILE A 27 -3.39 11.97 -6.60
CA ILE A 27 -1.98 11.55 -6.56
C ILE A 27 -1.44 11.72 -5.14
N ARG A 28 -1.57 12.91 -4.56
CA ARG A 28 -1.10 13.25 -3.20
C ARG A 28 -1.59 12.24 -2.17
N TYR A 29 -2.90 12.04 -2.07
CA TYR A 29 -3.45 11.13 -1.07
C TYR A 29 -3.06 9.67 -1.32
N SER A 30 -3.02 9.21 -2.57
CA SER A 30 -2.61 7.83 -2.86
C SER A 30 -1.19 7.56 -2.39
N VAL A 31 -0.29 8.52 -2.59
CA VAL A 31 1.11 8.42 -2.18
C VAL A 31 1.26 8.52 -0.66
N ASP A 32 0.60 9.49 -0.04
CA ASP A 32 0.64 9.69 1.42
C ASP A 32 0.12 8.46 2.16
N ILE A 33 -0.99 7.89 1.68
CA ILE A 33 -1.56 6.68 2.26
C ILE A 33 -0.58 5.53 2.10
N CYS A 34 0.04 5.35 0.94
CA CYS A 34 1.05 4.31 0.73
C CYS A 34 2.26 4.48 1.68
N GLU A 35 2.78 5.70 1.84
CA GLU A 35 3.92 5.96 2.73
C GLU A 35 3.58 5.67 4.20
N LEU A 36 2.48 6.24 4.70
CA LEU A 36 2.05 6.06 6.09
C LEU A 36 1.76 4.59 6.42
N ILE A 37 1.12 3.87 5.49
CA ILE A 37 0.78 2.46 5.68
C ILE A 37 2.03 1.59 5.57
N PHE A 38 2.98 1.93 4.71
CA PHE A 38 4.24 1.19 4.61
C PHE A 38 5.07 1.32 5.89
N GLU A 39 5.20 2.52 6.45
CA GLU A 39 5.86 2.73 7.74
C GLU A 39 5.18 1.95 8.87
N ARG A 40 3.84 1.96 8.89
CA ARG A 40 3.05 1.17 9.85
C ARG A 40 3.25 -0.33 9.66
N LEU A 41 3.29 -0.80 8.41
CA LEU A 41 3.52 -2.20 8.07
C LEU A 41 4.89 -2.66 8.56
N GLU A 42 5.97 -1.93 8.25
CA GLU A 42 7.33 -2.28 8.71
C GLU A 42 7.39 -2.39 10.24
N LYS A 43 6.74 -1.45 10.93
CA LYS A 43 6.65 -1.50 12.40
C LYS A 43 5.87 -2.73 12.88
N ASN A 44 4.69 -2.99 12.32
CA ASN A 44 3.86 -4.13 12.72
C ASN A 44 4.56 -5.47 12.45
N LEU A 45 5.29 -5.60 11.34
CA LEU A 45 6.07 -6.79 11.01
C LEU A 45 7.25 -6.99 11.96
N PHE A 46 7.93 -5.91 12.35
CA PHE A 46 8.99 -5.95 13.35
C PHE A 46 8.45 -6.38 14.72
N ASP A 47 7.38 -5.72 15.18
CA ASP A 47 6.77 -6.01 16.49
C ASP A 47 6.21 -7.44 16.54
N PHE A 48 5.63 -7.93 15.44
CA PHE A 48 5.15 -9.31 15.32
C PHE A 48 6.28 -10.33 15.47
N ALA A 49 7.44 -10.09 14.84
CA ALA A 49 8.55 -11.03 14.87
C ALA A 49 9.10 -11.27 16.29
N PHE A 50 9.04 -10.26 17.16
CA PHE A 50 9.53 -10.36 18.55
C PHE A 50 8.42 -10.54 19.59
N ASN A 51 7.17 -10.22 19.25
CA ASN A 51 6.01 -10.33 20.15
C ASN A 51 4.76 -10.87 19.41
N PRO A 52 4.76 -12.14 18.98
CA PRO A 52 3.69 -12.71 18.15
C PRO A 52 2.37 -12.95 18.89
N SER A 53 2.34 -12.80 20.23
CA SER A 53 1.19 -13.14 21.08
C SER A 53 0.00 -12.17 21.00
N ASN A 54 0.09 -11.09 20.23
CA ASN A 54 -1.02 -10.16 20.03
C ASN A 54 -1.84 -10.57 18.80
N GLU A 55 -3.04 -11.08 19.06
CA GLU A 55 -3.98 -11.62 18.06
C GLU A 55 -4.38 -10.60 16.98
N ASN A 56 -4.21 -9.30 17.21
CA ASN A 56 -4.63 -8.26 16.27
C ASN A 56 -3.63 -8.00 15.12
N TYR A 57 -2.38 -8.48 15.21
CA TYR A 57 -1.36 -8.13 14.22
C TYR A 57 -1.67 -8.67 12.83
N THR A 58 -2.19 -9.88 12.71
CA THR A 58 -2.47 -10.49 11.40
C THR A 58 -3.46 -9.65 10.60
N GLY A 59 -4.59 -9.26 11.20
CA GLY A 59 -5.58 -8.41 10.54
C GLY A 59 -5.00 -7.05 10.09
N LEU A 60 -4.19 -6.42 10.94
CA LEU A 60 -3.52 -5.16 10.64
C LEU A 60 -2.52 -5.28 9.49
N ILE A 61 -1.66 -6.31 9.51
CA ILE A 61 -0.64 -6.56 8.48
C ILE A 61 -1.30 -6.75 7.10
N PHE A 62 -2.34 -7.59 7.01
CA PHE A 62 -3.03 -7.80 5.73
C PHE A 62 -3.82 -6.56 5.30
N SER A 63 -4.43 -5.84 6.23
CA SER A 63 -5.06 -4.54 5.93
C SER A 63 -4.06 -3.56 5.33
N ASP A 64 -2.84 -3.50 5.87
CA ASP A 64 -1.78 -2.63 5.39
C ASP A 64 -1.34 -3.00 3.97
N VAL A 65 -1.02 -4.27 3.73
CA VAL A 65 -0.64 -4.78 2.40
C VAL A 65 -1.71 -4.46 1.35
N TRP A 66 -2.97 -4.80 1.62
CA TRP A 66 -4.06 -4.58 0.68
C TRP A 66 -4.33 -3.09 0.45
N SER A 67 -4.13 -2.26 1.47
CA SER A 67 -4.26 -0.80 1.33
C SER A 67 -3.15 -0.22 0.45
N ILE A 68 -1.91 -0.69 0.57
CA ILE A 68 -0.82 -0.31 -0.34
C ILE A 68 -1.17 -0.71 -1.78
N ILE A 69 -1.55 -1.96 -2.00
CA ILE A 69 -1.93 -2.47 -3.33
C ILE A 69 -3.06 -1.63 -3.95
N ASN A 70 -4.09 -1.31 -3.16
CA ASN A 70 -5.22 -0.52 -3.64
C ASN A 70 -4.83 0.91 -3.99
N ASN A 71 -4.13 1.63 -3.10
CA ASN A 71 -3.74 3.02 -3.32
C ASN A 71 -2.70 3.16 -4.44
N ALA A 72 -1.77 2.21 -4.55
CA ALA A 72 -0.83 2.14 -5.68
C ALA A 72 -1.56 1.92 -7.02
N THR A 73 -2.61 1.09 -7.05
CA THR A 73 -3.44 0.92 -8.25
C THR A 73 -4.26 2.18 -8.58
N ILE A 74 -4.78 2.88 -7.57
CA ILE A 74 -5.45 4.18 -7.75
C ILE A 74 -4.48 5.19 -8.37
N LEU A 75 -3.27 5.32 -7.82
CA LEU A 75 -2.22 6.19 -8.35
C LEU A 75 -1.94 5.91 -9.83
N LYS A 76 -1.69 4.63 -10.18
CA LYS A 76 -1.47 4.20 -11.56
C LYS A 76 -2.61 4.64 -12.48
N ASN A 77 -3.86 4.42 -12.05
CA ASN A 77 -5.04 4.72 -12.86
C ASN A 77 -5.26 6.22 -13.03
N VAL A 78 -4.98 7.04 -12.00
CA VAL A 78 -5.03 8.50 -12.10
C VAL A 78 -3.97 8.98 -13.08
N ILE A 79 -2.73 8.53 -12.93
CA ILE A 79 -1.61 8.92 -13.80
C ILE A 79 -1.92 8.57 -15.26
N LYS A 80 -2.29 7.32 -15.52
CA LYS A 80 -2.67 6.83 -16.85
C LYS A 80 -3.73 7.71 -17.51
N ARG A 81 -4.83 7.98 -16.79
CA ARG A 81 -6.01 8.65 -17.37
C ARG A 81 -5.82 10.15 -17.51
N GLN A 82 -5.20 10.79 -16.53
CA GLN A 82 -5.08 12.25 -16.47
C GLN A 82 -3.87 12.77 -17.26
N PHE A 83 -2.84 11.95 -17.45
CA PHE A 83 -1.62 12.32 -18.16
C PHE A 83 -1.42 11.52 -19.47
N ASN A 84 -2.41 10.70 -19.85
CA ASN A 84 -2.42 9.90 -21.08
C ASN A 84 -1.18 8.99 -21.24
N ILE A 85 -0.70 8.42 -20.13
CA ILE A 85 0.45 7.52 -20.10
C ILE A 85 -0.02 6.09 -20.40
N PRO A 86 0.57 5.36 -21.37
CA PRO A 86 0.15 4.01 -21.71
C PRO A 86 0.50 2.99 -20.61
N ASP A 87 -0.26 1.89 -20.50
CA ASP A 87 0.02 0.79 -19.55
C ASP A 87 1.33 0.04 -19.83
N THR A 88 1.91 0.27 -21.00
CA THR A 88 3.20 -0.29 -21.41
C THR A 88 4.37 0.60 -21.02
N ASP A 89 4.09 1.79 -20.46
CA ASP A 89 5.13 2.70 -19.99
C ASP A 89 5.95 2.02 -18.87
N PRO A 90 7.29 1.99 -18.97
CA PRO A 90 8.16 1.39 -17.97
C PRO A 90 7.89 1.86 -16.54
N LEU A 91 7.47 3.12 -16.36
CA LEU A 91 7.16 3.69 -15.05
C LEU A 91 5.96 3.01 -14.38
N LEU A 92 5.04 2.43 -15.16
CA LEU A 92 3.80 1.84 -14.65
C LEU A 92 3.81 0.31 -14.60
N ILE A 93 4.84 -0.35 -15.15
CA ILE A 93 4.90 -1.82 -15.26
C ILE A 93 4.74 -2.49 -13.88
N LYS A 94 5.48 -2.04 -12.87
CA LYS A 94 5.42 -2.63 -11.52
C LYS A 94 4.03 -2.43 -10.88
N LEU A 95 3.42 -1.27 -11.07
CA LEU A 95 2.07 -0.99 -10.56
C LEU A 95 0.98 -1.75 -11.33
N LYS A 96 1.27 -2.22 -12.55
CA LYS A 96 0.36 -3.07 -13.32
C LYS A 96 0.33 -4.50 -12.77
N GLU A 97 1.45 -5.01 -12.28
CA GLU A 97 1.55 -6.37 -11.70
C GLU A 97 0.58 -6.57 -10.52
N ILE A 98 0.33 -5.52 -9.74
CA ILE A 98 -0.54 -5.57 -8.55
C ILE A 98 -2.03 -5.39 -8.86
N GLU A 99 -2.39 -5.00 -10.08
CA GLU A 99 -3.80 -4.75 -10.45
C GLU A 99 -4.63 -6.04 -10.41
N GLY A 100 -4.05 -7.16 -10.85
CA GLY A 100 -4.69 -8.48 -10.77
C GLY A 100 -4.96 -8.91 -9.32
N LEU A 101 -4.01 -8.63 -8.42
CA LEU A 101 -4.17 -8.88 -6.99
C LEU A 101 -5.30 -8.02 -6.41
N ARG A 102 -5.33 -6.71 -6.70
CA ARG A 102 -6.40 -5.80 -6.26
C ARG A 102 -7.77 -6.30 -6.72
N HIS A 103 -7.93 -6.58 -8.01
CA HIS A 103 -9.20 -7.05 -8.55
C HIS A 103 -9.64 -8.37 -7.90
N SER A 104 -8.68 -9.21 -7.54
CA SER A 104 -8.97 -10.47 -6.89
C SER A 104 -9.49 -10.32 -5.47
N ASN A 105 -8.89 -9.44 -4.70
CA ASN A 105 -9.36 -9.12 -3.36
C ASN A 105 -10.70 -8.36 -3.36
N GLN A 106 -10.94 -7.49 -4.35
CA GLN A 106 -12.19 -6.70 -4.40
C GLN A 106 -13.44 -7.50 -4.74
N HIS A 107 -13.28 -8.59 -5.49
CA HIS A 107 -14.37 -9.48 -5.89
C HIS A 107 -14.28 -10.82 -5.16
N LEU A 108 -13.79 -10.80 -3.93
CA LEU A 108 -13.53 -12.02 -3.17
C LEU A 108 -14.82 -12.80 -2.89
N ASP A 109 -15.91 -12.10 -2.60
CA ASP A 109 -17.25 -12.64 -2.37
C ASP A 109 -17.73 -13.51 -3.54
N GLU A 110 -17.53 -13.05 -4.77
CA GLU A 110 -17.86 -13.81 -5.99
C GLU A 110 -16.92 -15.01 -6.24
N ARG A 111 -15.73 -14.98 -5.64
CA ARG A 111 -14.63 -15.91 -5.91
C ARG A 111 -14.47 -16.99 -4.85
N ILE A 112 -15.03 -16.84 -3.65
CA ILE A 112 -14.94 -17.82 -2.58
C ILE A 112 -15.25 -19.22 -3.09
N ASN A 113 -16.40 -19.41 -3.76
CA ASN A 113 -16.83 -20.71 -4.28
C ASN A 113 -15.87 -21.28 -5.35
N GLN A 114 -15.28 -20.41 -6.17
CA GLN A 114 -14.34 -20.81 -7.23
C GLN A 114 -13.00 -21.25 -6.63
N ILE A 115 -12.50 -20.54 -5.60
CA ILE A 115 -11.25 -20.86 -4.92
C ILE A 115 -11.40 -22.14 -4.08
N THR A 116 -12.53 -22.32 -3.40
CA THR A 116 -12.79 -23.54 -2.61
C THR A 116 -12.97 -24.80 -3.46
N SER A 117 -13.24 -24.66 -4.76
CA SER A 117 -13.33 -25.79 -5.70
C SER A 117 -11.99 -26.23 -6.28
N LEU A 118 -10.89 -25.55 -5.96
CA LEU A 118 -9.55 -25.94 -6.41
C LEU A 118 -9.03 -27.12 -5.58
N ASP A 119 -8.33 -28.06 -6.24
CA ASP A 119 -7.73 -29.24 -5.59
C ASP A 119 -6.72 -28.86 -4.49
N ASN A 120 -6.09 -27.68 -4.60
CA ASN A 120 -5.24 -27.08 -3.58
C ASN A 120 -5.86 -25.78 -3.08
N LEU A 121 -6.29 -25.76 -1.82
CA LEU A 121 -6.91 -24.56 -1.25
C LEU A 121 -5.84 -23.50 -0.98
N LEU A 122 -5.88 -22.43 -1.76
CA LEU A 122 -4.94 -21.32 -1.69
C LEU A 122 -5.32 -20.36 -0.54
N PRO A 123 -4.34 -19.68 0.09
CA PRO A 123 -4.61 -18.66 1.10
C PRO A 123 -5.36 -17.48 0.45
N ILE A 124 -6.66 -17.39 0.72
CA ILE A 124 -7.60 -16.48 0.06
C ILE A 124 -7.17 -15.00 0.16
N TYR A 125 -6.62 -14.60 1.31
CA TYR A 125 -6.12 -13.25 1.55
C TYR A 125 -4.60 -13.12 1.29
N GLY A 126 -3.96 -14.19 0.84
CA GLY A 126 -2.56 -14.27 0.51
C GLY A 126 -1.65 -14.70 1.66
N THR A 127 -0.36 -14.73 1.33
CA THR A 127 0.76 -15.05 2.21
C THR A 127 1.74 -13.91 2.19
N ILE A 128 2.24 -13.52 3.36
CA ILE A 128 3.30 -12.52 3.49
C ILE A 128 4.51 -13.17 4.14
N SER A 129 5.71 -12.91 3.59
CA SER A 129 6.97 -13.38 4.15
C SER A 129 8.01 -12.26 4.19
N TRP A 130 8.78 -12.19 5.28
CA TRP A 130 9.80 -11.16 5.49
C TRP A 130 10.89 -11.69 6.43
N LEU A 131 12.07 -11.08 6.35
CA LEU A 131 13.17 -11.33 7.28
C LEU A 131 13.33 -10.12 8.21
N THR A 132 13.29 -10.37 9.52
CA THR A 132 13.50 -9.34 10.55
C THR A 132 14.85 -9.49 11.22
N LYS A 133 15.57 -8.39 11.43
CA LYS A 133 16.80 -8.35 12.24
C LYS A 133 16.62 -7.39 13.43
N GLN A 134 17.17 -7.75 14.59
CA GLN A 134 17.08 -6.90 15.80
C GLN A 134 17.78 -5.55 15.59
N ASP A 135 18.93 -5.58 14.91
CA ASP A 135 19.62 -4.41 14.38
C ASP A 135 20.01 -4.66 12.91
N GLY A 136 20.16 -3.60 12.12
CA GLY A 136 20.52 -3.70 10.70
C GLY A 136 21.84 -4.43 10.46
N ASN A 137 22.78 -4.33 11.39
CA ASN A 137 24.09 -4.99 11.33
C ASN A 137 24.10 -6.41 11.92
N SER A 138 22.96 -6.92 12.42
CA SER A 138 22.92 -8.26 13.00
C SER A 138 23.14 -9.33 11.93
N GLU A 139 23.94 -10.34 12.30
CA GLU A 139 24.16 -11.55 11.49
C GLU A 139 22.98 -12.53 11.59
N GLU A 140 22.17 -12.41 12.66
CA GLU A 140 21.01 -13.26 12.91
C GLU A 140 19.70 -12.51 12.59
N GLY A 141 18.68 -13.27 12.21
CA GLY A 141 17.36 -12.73 11.92
C GLY A 141 16.26 -13.77 12.01
N ILE A 142 15.02 -13.29 12.13
CA ILE A 142 13.81 -14.09 12.21
C ILE A 142 13.13 -14.06 10.84
N LEU A 143 13.12 -15.22 10.16
CA LEU A 143 12.32 -15.41 8.97
C LEU A 143 10.87 -15.70 9.37
N SER A 144 9.96 -14.82 8.97
CA SER A 144 8.55 -14.91 9.33
C SER A 144 7.70 -15.12 8.08
N VAL A 145 6.65 -15.95 8.22
CA VAL A 145 5.62 -16.16 7.21
C VAL A 145 4.27 -16.14 7.90
N ILE A 146 3.32 -15.36 7.36
CA ILE A 146 1.91 -15.43 7.74
C ILE A 146 1.10 -15.82 6.52
N CYS A 147 0.37 -16.92 6.61
CA CYS A 147 -0.62 -17.32 5.62
C CYS A 147 -2.01 -16.92 6.13
N SER A 148 -2.74 -16.08 5.41
CA SER A 148 -4.10 -15.68 5.83
C SER A 148 -5.16 -16.58 5.21
N GLY A 149 -5.96 -17.19 6.10
CA GLY A 149 -7.05 -18.10 5.75
C GLY A 149 -6.98 -19.39 6.56
N THR A 150 -7.81 -20.36 6.18
CA THR A 150 -7.74 -21.71 6.75
C THR A 150 -6.63 -22.48 6.04
N VAL A 151 -5.62 -22.88 6.81
CA VAL A 151 -4.57 -23.78 6.33
C VAL A 151 -5.16 -25.19 6.24
N TYR A 152 -5.50 -25.64 5.04
CA TYR A 152 -5.77 -27.06 4.79
C TYR A 152 -4.43 -27.79 4.57
N ARG A 153 -4.37 -29.07 4.92
CA ARG A 153 -3.14 -29.89 4.99
C ARG A 153 -2.22 -29.71 3.77
N ASP A 154 -0.92 -29.86 4.02
CA ASP A 154 0.22 -29.63 3.12
C ASP A 154 0.42 -28.16 2.73
N LEU A 155 0.98 -27.38 3.67
CA LEU A 155 1.57 -26.08 3.37
C LEU A 155 2.77 -26.27 2.42
N ASN A 156 2.53 -26.16 1.12
CA ASN A 156 3.60 -26.06 0.13
C ASN A 156 4.33 -24.70 0.17
N THR A 157 3.92 -23.77 1.06
CA THR A 157 4.65 -22.53 1.33
C THR A 157 5.94 -22.84 2.08
N LYS A 158 7.05 -22.88 1.35
CA LYS A 158 8.38 -22.96 1.93
C LYS A 158 8.77 -21.60 2.50
N PRO A 159 9.27 -21.52 3.75
CA PRO A 159 9.92 -20.31 4.24
C PRO A 159 11.11 -20.03 3.32
N GLU A 160 11.05 -18.93 2.59
CA GLU A 160 12.11 -18.46 1.71
C GLU A 160 12.55 -17.09 2.22
N ASN A 161 13.86 -16.86 2.33
CA ASN A 161 14.38 -15.53 2.60
C ASN A 161 14.06 -14.63 1.39
N PRO A 162 13.09 -13.70 1.51
CA PRO A 162 12.63 -12.93 0.37
C PRO A 162 13.72 -11.99 -0.18
N ALA A 163 14.73 -11.66 0.63
CA ALA A 163 15.79 -10.77 0.18
C ALA A 163 16.74 -11.42 -0.83
N GLY A 164 16.92 -12.75 -0.78
CA GLY A 164 17.90 -13.48 -1.59
C GLY A 164 19.37 -13.03 -1.41
N LYS A 165 19.63 -11.97 -0.64
CA LYS A 165 20.93 -11.35 -0.37
C LYS A 165 20.95 -10.71 1.03
N ILE A 166 22.15 -10.48 1.55
CA ILE A 166 22.34 -9.77 2.83
C ILE A 166 22.05 -8.28 2.62
N ASN A 167 21.24 -7.69 3.50
CA ASN A 167 20.99 -6.25 3.54
C ASN A 167 20.99 -5.76 5.01
N ASN A 168 21.23 -4.44 5.20
CA ASN A 168 21.40 -3.79 6.52
C ASN A 168 20.12 -3.14 7.09
N LYS A 169 18.94 -3.48 6.60
CA LYS A 169 17.66 -3.00 7.12
C LYS A 169 17.17 -3.92 8.24
N LYS A 170 16.30 -3.38 9.11
CA LYS A 170 15.63 -4.16 10.17
C LYS A 170 14.56 -5.08 9.62
N ILE A 171 13.84 -4.63 8.59
CA ILE A 171 12.90 -5.44 7.82
C ILE A 171 13.44 -5.54 6.40
N ASN A 172 13.67 -6.77 5.97
CA ASN A 172 14.21 -7.08 4.66
C ASN A 172 13.10 -7.66 3.79
N ASP A 173 12.96 -7.06 2.60
CA ASP A 173 12.13 -7.47 1.47
C ASP A 173 10.81 -8.14 1.86
N ILE A 174 9.73 -7.37 1.89
CA ILE A 174 8.41 -7.85 2.25
C ILE A 174 7.78 -8.46 0.99
N LYS A 175 7.81 -9.78 0.89
CA LYS A 175 7.17 -10.53 -0.20
C LYS A 175 5.73 -10.80 0.16
N PHE A 176 4.82 -10.46 -0.75
CA PHE A 176 3.41 -10.80 -0.67
C PHE A 176 3.03 -11.68 -1.85
N THR A 177 2.41 -12.81 -1.59
CA THR A 177 1.87 -13.73 -2.58
C THR A 177 0.36 -13.78 -2.42
N GLY A 178 -0.36 -13.37 -3.45
CA GLY A 178 -1.82 -13.44 -3.49
C GLY A 178 -2.31 -14.23 -4.69
N ILE A 179 -3.62 -14.42 -4.75
CA ILE A 179 -4.28 -15.11 -5.86
C ILE A 179 -4.68 -14.08 -6.91
N ASN A 180 -4.33 -14.33 -8.16
CA ASN A 180 -4.78 -13.58 -9.32
C ASN A 180 -5.61 -14.49 -10.24
N ARG A 181 -6.65 -13.92 -10.85
CA ARG A 181 -7.54 -14.65 -11.77
C ARG A 181 -6.99 -14.50 -13.19
N ILE A 182 -6.68 -15.63 -13.83
CA ILE A 182 -6.28 -15.66 -15.24
C ILE A 182 -7.53 -15.65 -16.12
N ASP A 183 -8.52 -16.49 -15.79
CA ASP A 183 -9.77 -16.60 -16.53
C ASP A 183 -10.93 -17.00 -15.61
N LYS A 184 -12.07 -17.42 -16.19
CA LYS A 184 -13.27 -17.72 -15.39
C LYS A 184 -13.07 -18.81 -14.34
N THR A 185 -12.18 -19.76 -14.59
CA THR A 185 -12.00 -20.99 -13.81
C THR A 185 -10.58 -21.15 -13.27
N ASN A 186 -9.61 -20.42 -13.82
CA ASN A 186 -8.20 -20.56 -13.49
C ASN A 186 -7.67 -19.37 -12.68
N PHE A 187 -6.92 -19.72 -11.64
CA PHE A 187 -6.21 -18.81 -10.77
C PHE A 187 -4.72 -19.14 -10.78
N ASN A 188 -3.88 -18.13 -10.60
CA ASN A 188 -2.46 -18.31 -10.33
C ASN A 188 -2.06 -17.54 -9.07
N GLU A 189 -0.97 -18.00 -8.46
CA GLU A 189 -0.29 -17.22 -7.45
C GLU A 189 0.51 -16.11 -8.14
N THR A 190 0.37 -14.88 -7.66
CA THR A 190 1.17 -13.74 -8.08
C THR A 190 1.92 -13.22 -6.86
N SER A 191 3.25 -13.14 -6.98
CA SER A 191 4.12 -12.64 -5.92
C SER A 191 4.64 -11.26 -6.27
N VAL A 192 4.61 -10.35 -5.31
CA VAL A 192 5.12 -8.98 -5.41
C VAL A 192 5.93 -8.62 -4.18
N TYR A 193 6.90 -7.72 -4.33
CA TYR A 193 7.64 -7.16 -3.20
C TYR A 193 7.08 -5.79 -2.86
N ILE A 194 6.59 -5.62 -1.64
CA ILE A 194 5.95 -4.36 -1.21
C ILE A 194 6.95 -3.21 -1.24
N ASN A 195 8.21 -3.46 -0.86
CA ASN A 195 9.28 -2.47 -0.95
C ASN A 195 9.49 -1.97 -2.38
N GLU A 196 9.44 -2.86 -3.38
CA GLU A 196 9.59 -2.49 -4.80
C GLU A 196 8.41 -1.65 -5.31
N ILE A 197 7.20 -1.90 -4.82
CA ILE A 197 6.03 -1.06 -5.13
C ILE A 197 6.27 0.36 -4.60
N ILE A 198 6.73 0.48 -3.35
CA ILE A 198 7.02 1.77 -2.73
C ILE A 198 8.16 2.51 -3.45
N ASP A 199 9.23 1.80 -3.82
CA ASP A 199 10.34 2.39 -4.55
C ASP A 199 9.92 2.83 -5.97
N CYS A 200 9.05 2.07 -6.64
CA CYS A 200 8.43 2.48 -7.90
C CYS A 200 7.57 3.75 -7.73
N ILE A 201 6.77 3.85 -6.67
CA ILE A 201 5.99 5.07 -6.37
C ILE A 201 6.92 6.27 -6.18
N LYS A 202 8.04 6.11 -5.45
CA LYS A 202 9.03 7.19 -5.29
C LYS A 202 9.62 7.64 -6.62
N GLU A 203 9.96 6.71 -7.50
CA GLU A 203 10.50 7.02 -8.82
C GLU A 203 9.49 7.77 -9.69
N ILE A 204 8.24 7.30 -9.73
CA ILE A 204 7.15 7.97 -10.45
C ILE A 204 7.01 9.40 -9.94
N ILE A 205 6.89 9.60 -8.62
CA ILE A 205 6.67 10.93 -8.05
C ILE A 205 7.86 11.85 -8.30
N LYS A 206 9.09 11.36 -8.13
CA LYS A 206 10.29 12.13 -8.45
C LYS A 206 10.30 12.58 -9.92
N ASN A 207 9.94 11.70 -10.85
CA ASN A 207 9.90 12.04 -12.28
C ASN A 207 8.82 13.08 -12.59
N PHE A 208 7.66 12.99 -11.94
CA PHE A 208 6.60 13.98 -12.08
C PHE A 208 6.98 15.32 -11.45
N GLU A 209 7.54 15.34 -10.25
CA GLU A 209 8.00 16.55 -9.57
C GLU A 209 9.04 17.29 -10.41
N ASN A 210 10.02 16.58 -10.99
CA ASN A 210 11.00 17.20 -11.89
C ASN A 210 10.33 17.88 -13.10
N GLN A 211 9.39 17.21 -13.76
CA GLN A 211 8.69 17.76 -14.93
C GLN A 211 7.80 18.95 -14.58
N ILE A 212 7.11 18.87 -13.43
CA ILE A 212 6.25 19.92 -12.90
C ILE A 212 7.11 21.13 -12.53
N ASP A 213 8.21 20.93 -11.81
CA ASP A 213 9.12 22.01 -11.42
C ASP A 213 9.71 22.72 -12.64
N GLU A 214 10.12 21.99 -13.68
CA GLU A 214 10.57 22.58 -14.95
C GLU A 214 9.49 23.44 -15.62
N GLN A 215 8.23 22.99 -15.61
CA GLN A 215 7.11 23.72 -16.21
C GLN A 215 6.68 24.95 -15.37
N PHE A 216 6.76 24.85 -14.05
CA PHE A 216 6.30 25.89 -13.13
C PHE A 216 7.42 26.83 -12.65
N GLN A 217 8.71 26.58 -12.95
CA GLN A 217 9.81 27.52 -12.70
C GLN A 217 9.56 28.90 -13.32
N ILE A 218 8.79 28.97 -14.41
CA ILE A 218 8.42 30.22 -15.10
C ILE A 218 7.21 30.91 -14.42
N ILE A 219 6.49 30.19 -13.55
CA ILE A 219 5.12 30.47 -13.06
C ILE A 219 5.09 30.50 -11.50
N ASP A 220 6.22 30.50 -10.79
CA ASP A 220 6.23 30.45 -9.30
C ASP A 220 5.78 31.77 -8.64
N THR A 221 5.21 32.71 -9.41
CA THR A 221 4.62 33.96 -8.91
C THR A 221 3.12 33.86 -8.61
N PHE A 222 2.48 32.72 -8.90
CA PHE A 222 1.04 32.56 -8.72
C PHE A 222 0.68 32.14 -7.29
N GLU A 223 -0.46 32.62 -6.80
CA GLU A 223 -1.08 32.11 -5.59
C GLU A 223 -1.27 30.59 -5.69
N ARG A 224 -1.22 29.89 -4.56
CA ARG A 224 -1.39 28.43 -4.50
C ARG A 224 -2.70 28.08 -3.80
N HIS A 225 -3.33 26.98 -4.22
CA HIS A 225 -4.53 26.48 -3.56
C HIS A 225 -4.23 25.95 -2.16
N ILE A 226 -5.18 26.15 -1.23
CA ILE A 226 -5.22 25.45 0.06
C ILE A 226 -5.95 24.13 -0.17
N PRO A 227 -5.29 22.97 0.00
CA PRO A 227 -5.84 21.70 -0.45
C PRO A 227 -6.88 21.10 0.51
N ASP A 228 -6.80 21.40 1.81
CA ASP A 228 -7.63 20.78 2.85
C ASP A 228 -8.31 21.84 3.73
N LEU A 229 -9.63 21.71 3.93
CA LEU A 229 -10.37 22.50 4.90
C LEU A 229 -10.58 21.67 6.17
N ILE A 230 -9.91 22.07 7.25
CA ILE A 230 -10.04 21.43 8.57
C ILE A 230 -10.89 22.33 9.46
N ILE A 231 -12.06 21.84 9.89
CA ILE A 231 -12.94 22.53 10.82
C ILE A 231 -12.96 21.75 12.14
N GLN A 232 -12.55 22.41 13.23
CA GLN A 232 -12.50 21.83 14.57
C GLN A 232 -13.20 22.75 15.58
N PHE A 233 -14.07 22.17 16.41
CA PHE A 233 -14.76 22.89 17.48
C PHE A 233 -14.41 22.27 18.84
N LYS A 234 -14.08 23.11 19.81
CA LYS A 234 -13.96 22.67 21.21
C LYS A 234 -15.35 22.64 21.83
N VAL A 235 -15.81 21.44 22.18
CA VAL A 235 -17.09 21.24 22.88
C VAL A 235 -16.86 20.90 24.35
N ARG A 236 -17.77 21.32 25.23
CA ARG A 236 -17.78 20.94 26.65
C ARG A 236 -18.77 19.81 26.83
N GLU A 237 -18.31 18.68 27.38
CA GLU A 237 -19.19 17.58 27.74
C GLU A 237 -20.15 18.03 28.86
N VAL A 238 -21.45 17.99 28.59
CA VAL A 238 -22.47 18.25 29.61
C VAL A 238 -22.80 16.92 30.26
N VAL A 239 -22.15 16.64 31.39
CA VAL A 239 -22.48 15.44 32.18
C VAL A 239 -23.83 15.68 32.86
N ASN A 240 -24.89 15.11 32.31
CA ASN A 240 -26.22 15.09 32.94
C ASN A 240 -26.21 14.10 34.11
N TRP A 241 -25.83 14.57 35.31
CA TRP A 241 -26.09 13.86 36.55
C TRP A 241 -27.57 13.98 36.91
N LYS A 242 -28.40 13.09 36.36
CA LYS A 242 -29.71 12.77 36.93
C LYS A 242 -29.90 11.25 36.99
N THR A 243 -29.18 10.64 37.92
CA THR A 243 -29.60 9.40 38.61
C THR A 243 -29.60 9.70 40.09
N SER A 244 -30.62 10.42 40.54
CA SER A 244 -30.99 10.53 41.95
C SER A 244 -32.48 10.76 42.05
N ALA A 245 -33.22 9.66 42.21
CA ALA A 245 -34.57 9.50 42.77
C ALA A 245 -35.32 8.42 41.97
N ILE A 246 -35.85 7.33 42.52
CA ILE A 246 -36.00 6.73 43.85
C ILE A 246 -36.10 5.22 43.58
#